data_AF-A0A0B5ESG1-F1
#
_entry.id   AF-A0A0B5ESG1-F1
#
_cell.length_a   1.000
_cell.length_b   1.000
_cell.length_c   1.000
_cell.angle_alpha   90.00
_cell.angle_beta   90.00
_cell.angle_gamma   90.00
#
_symmetry.space_group_name_H-M   'P 1'
#
loop_
_entity.id
_entity.type
_entity.pdbx_description
1 polymer ?
#
loop_
_entity_poly.entity_id
_entity_poly.type
_entity_poly.pdbx_seq_one_letter_code
_entity_poly.pdbx_strand_id
1 'polypeptide(L)'
;MTTPLAAEPPARATSARRRAFAVLAAAAAGPLVLTACDKPTPIATVTVGTDSVHSEAECYNEGDEPLSTEQVKSCLTASKGIKTIKVHADETVRFGVEPDIADKGWALLLNGQPITEPLKRTYTTVPGSVFFNQQYGAQGDSTTVSIAKGDNQKAYGLWSFKLTKED
;
A
#
# COMPACT_ATOMS: atom_id res chain seq x y z
N MET A 1 -63.55 25.91 65.59
CA MET A 1 -64.89 25.68 65.05
C MET A 1 -64.78 25.63 63.52
N THR A 2 -65.34 24.56 62.92
CA THR A 2 -65.90 24.51 61.56
C THR A 2 -64.96 24.45 60.33
N THR A 3 -64.95 23.28 59.69
CA THR A 3 -64.72 23.07 58.24
C THR A 3 -65.97 23.51 57.45
N PRO A 4 -65.85 23.99 56.19
CA PRO A 4 -66.18 23.15 55.02
C PRO A 4 -65.19 23.42 53.84
N LEU A 5 -64.78 22.44 53.02
CA LEU A 5 -65.46 21.58 52.05
C LEU A 5 -65.99 22.29 50.78
N ALA A 6 -65.62 21.67 49.65
CA ALA A 6 -66.22 21.70 48.30
C ALA A 6 -65.69 22.76 47.33
N ALA A 7 -65.55 22.52 46.03
CA ALA A 7 -65.54 21.32 45.18
C ALA A 7 -65.22 21.84 43.75
N GLU A 8 -64.60 21.01 42.92
CA GLU A 8 -64.32 21.27 41.50
C GLU A 8 -65.59 21.39 40.65
N PRO A 9 -65.49 22.02 39.45
CA PRO A 9 -65.68 21.22 38.22
C PRO A 9 -64.83 21.76 37.03
N PRO A 10 -65.03 21.27 35.79
CA PRO A 10 -64.71 19.93 35.29
C PRO A 10 -63.66 19.97 34.16
N ALA A 11 -63.10 18.80 33.87
CA ALA A 11 -62.18 18.58 32.76
C ALA A 11 -62.82 18.83 31.38
N ARG A 12 -62.10 19.56 30.52
CA ARG A 12 -62.27 19.55 29.06
C ARG A 12 -60.95 19.11 28.43
N ALA A 13 -60.98 18.00 27.71
CA ALA A 13 -59.85 17.46 26.99
C ALA A 13 -59.61 18.27 25.70
N THR A 14 -58.39 18.80 25.51
CA THR A 14 -57.86 19.11 24.18
C THR A 14 -56.33 19.01 24.16
N SER A 15 -55.86 18.10 23.30
CA SER A 15 -54.56 18.06 22.63
C SER A 15 -53.31 17.72 23.45
N ALA A 16 -52.83 16.49 23.24
CA ALA A 16 -51.56 15.99 23.73
C ALA A 16 -50.39 16.79 23.15
N ARG A 17 -49.71 17.59 23.98
CA ARG A 17 -48.40 18.15 23.67
C ARG A 17 -47.35 17.50 24.57
N ARG A 18 -46.87 16.32 24.16
CA ARG A 18 -45.66 15.71 24.73
C ARG A 18 -44.51 16.69 24.48
N ARG A 19 -44.05 17.40 25.52
CA ARG A 19 -42.79 18.13 25.46
C ARG A 19 -41.68 17.10 25.57
N ALA A 20 -41.22 16.65 24.40
CA ALA A 20 -39.99 15.90 24.25
C ALA A 20 -38.82 16.84 24.57
N PHE A 21 -38.08 16.55 25.64
CA PHE A 21 -36.77 17.15 25.85
C PHE A 21 -35.76 16.33 25.06
N ALA A 22 -35.43 16.78 23.86
CA ALA A 22 -34.30 16.26 23.10
C ALA A 22 -33.02 16.86 23.71
N VAL A 23 -32.26 16.06 24.43
CA VAL A 23 -30.88 16.40 24.80
C VAL A 23 -30.02 16.25 23.55
N LEU A 24 -29.72 17.36 22.87
CA LEU A 24 -28.69 17.39 21.83
C LEU A 24 -27.32 17.29 22.52
N ALA A 25 -26.73 16.10 22.51
CA ALA A 25 -25.30 15.94 22.75
C ALA A 25 -24.55 16.39 21.49
N ALA A 26 -24.06 17.62 21.46
CA ALA A 26 -23.18 18.10 20.40
C ALA A 26 -21.77 17.52 20.63
N ALA A 27 -21.48 16.38 20.02
CA ALA A 27 -20.10 15.90 19.91
C ALA A 27 -19.35 16.84 18.94
N ALA A 28 -18.53 17.74 19.49
CA ALA A 28 -17.62 18.55 18.69
C ALA A 28 -16.47 17.67 18.21
N ALA A 29 -16.57 17.12 17.00
CA ALA A 29 -15.41 16.58 16.30
C ALA A 29 -14.58 17.77 15.80
N GLY A 30 -13.52 18.12 16.55
CA GLY A 30 -12.53 19.08 16.07
C GLY A 30 -11.86 18.52 14.82
N PRO A 31 -11.59 19.34 13.79
CA PRO A 31 -10.83 18.88 12.63
C PRO A 31 -9.42 18.52 13.11
N LEU A 32 -9.10 17.22 13.08
CA LEU A 32 -7.74 16.75 13.19
C LEU A 32 -7.02 17.21 11.92
N VAL A 33 -6.48 18.42 11.92
CA VAL A 33 -5.52 18.82 10.90
C VAL A 33 -4.25 18.05 11.24
N LEU A 34 -4.06 16.91 10.58
CA LEU A 34 -2.81 16.16 10.58
C LEU A 34 -1.72 17.00 9.88
N THR A 35 -1.24 18.06 10.54
CA THR A 35 -0.11 18.87 10.04
C THR A 35 1.19 18.17 10.36
N ALA A 36 1.42 17.05 9.67
CA ALA A 36 2.67 16.32 9.42
C ALA A 36 2.30 14.87 9.04
N CYS A 37 1.64 14.70 7.91
CA CYS A 37 1.61 13.41 7.23
C CYS A 37 2.57 13.51 6.06
N ASP A 38 3.87 13.36 6.30
CA ASP A 38 4.72 12.76 5.27
C ASP A 38 4.04 11.45 4.90
N LYS A 39 3.44 11.38 3.71
CA LYS A 39 2.77 10.17 3.26
C LYS A 39 3.84 9.08 3.26
N PRO A 40 3.62 7.93 3.94
CA PRO A 40 4.62 6.89 3.99
C PRO A 40 4.95 6.45 2.57
N THR A 41 6.23 6.21 2.31
CA THR A 41 6.70 5.65 1.04
C THR A 41 5.90 4.38 0.75
N PRO A 42 5.35 4.23 -0.46
CA PRO A 42 4.52 3.08 -0.75
C PRO A 42 5.33 1.78 -0.67
N ILE A 43 4.65 0.70 -0.31
CA ILE A 43 5.23 -0.61 -0.02
C ILE A 43 5.06 -1.54 -1.21
N ALA A 44 6.14 -2.24 -1.56
CA ALA A 44 6.09 -3.39 -2.45
C ALA A 44 6.23 -4.69 -1.65
N THR A 45 5.57 -5.74 -2.13
CA THR A 45 5.53 -7.05 -1.47
C THR A 45 6.00 -8.15 -2.43
N VAL A 46 6.84 -9.05 -1.93
CA VAL A 46 7.19 -10.30 -2.61
C VAL A 46 6.72 -11.47 -1.78
N THR A 47 6.02 -12.42 -2.41
CA THR A 47 5.48 -13.61 -1.76
C THR A 47 5.89 -14.87 -2.51
N VAL A 48 6.32 -15.89 -1.77
CA VAL A 48 6.71 -17.21 -2.26
C VAL A 48 6.07 -18.24 -1.33
N GLY A 49 5.18 -19.08 -1.86
CA GLY A 49 4.39 -19.99 -1.02
C GLY A 49 3.64 -19.23 0.08
N THR A 50 4.02 -19.48 1.34
CA THR A 50 3.48 -18.81 2.54
C THR A 50 4.36 -17.68 3.07
N ASP A 51 5.57 -17.52 2.56
CA ASP A 51 6.53 -16.51 3.01
C ASP A 51 6.35 -15.21 2.24
N SER A 52 6.48 -14.09 2.95
CA SER A 52 6.41 -12.76 2.34
C SER A 52 7.40 -11.79 2.95
N VAL A 53 7.95 -10.93 2.10
CA VAL A 53 8.76 -9.78 2.51
C VAL A 53 8.20 -8.50 1.91
N HIS A 54 8.34 -7.41 2.65
CA HIS A 54 7.85 -6.10 2.28
C HIS A 54 9.00 -5.10 2.34
N SER A 55 9.07 -4.20 1.37
CA SER A 55 10.05 -3.13 1.34
C SER A 55 9.39 -1.80 1.00
N GLU A 56 9.87 -0.75 1.65
CA GLU A 56 9.71 0.62 1.18
C GLU A 56 10.59 0.84 -0.06
N ALA A 57 10.32 1.91 -0.80
CA ALA A 57 11.10 2.24 -1.99
C ALA A 57 12.52 2.67 -1.58
N GLU A 58 13.53 2.20 -2.29
CA GLU A 58 14.89 2.75 -2.14
C GLU A 58 14.94 4.21 -2.60
N CYS A 59 14.16 4.51 -3.64
CA CYS A 59 13.99 5.85 -4.18
C CYS A 59 12.56 6.02 -4.66
N TYR A 60 11.99 7.20 -4.42
CA TYR A 60 10.61 7.49 -4.80
C TYR A 60 10.38 8.98 -4.97
N ASN A 61 9.69 9.33 -6.05
CA ASN A 61 9.11 10.65 -6.26
C ASN A 61 7.58 10.51 -6.26
N GLU A 62 6.92 11.23 -5.34
CA GLU A 62 5.45 11.28 -5.26
C GLU A 62 4.81 12.08 -6.40
N GLY A 63 5.55 13.06 -6.94
CA GLY A 63 5.08 13.94 -8.00
C GLY A 63 5.06 13.30 -9.39
N ASP A 64 4.72 14.11 -10.38
CA ASP A 64 4.72 13.71 -11.80
C ASP A 64 6.11 13.81 -12.47
N GLU A 65 7.13 14.20 -11.70
CA GLU A 65 8.52 14.28 -12.14
C GLU A 65 9.23 12.92 -11.99
N PRO A 66 9.75 12.34 -13.08
CA PRO A 66 10.52 11.11 -13.01
C PRO A 66 11.84 11.33 -12.27
N LEU A 67 12.38 10.26 -11.71
CA LEU A 67 13.74 10.20 -11.18
C LEU A 67 14.73 10.48 -12.31
N SER A 68 15.80 11.21 -12.01
CA SER A 68 16.91 11.38 -12.94
C SER A 68 17.60 10.04 -13.22
N THR A 69 18.27 9.94 -14.36
CA THR A 69 19.05 8.74 -14.70
C THR A 69 20.11 8.41 -13.64
N GLU A 70 20.76 9.42 -13.04
CA GLU A 70 21.71 9.23 -11.96
C GLU A 70 21.05 8.69 -10.69
N GLN A 71 19.87 9.23 -10.34
CA GLN A 71 19.09 8.72 -9.22
C GLN A 71 18.77 7.25 -9.44
N VAL A 72 18.14 6.89 -10.57
CA VAL A 72 17.79 5.49 -10.88
C VAL A 72 19.00 4.55 -10.76
N LYS A 73 20.16 4.93 -11.31
CA LYS A 73 21.41 4.14 -11.20
C LYS A 73 21.88 3.99 -9.76
N SER A 74 21.80 5.05 -8.96
CA SER A 74 22.15 4.99 -7.53
C SER A 74 21.22 4.07 -6.74
N CYS A 75 19.92 4.06 -7.07
CA CYS A 75 18.92 3.20 -6.42
C CYS A 75 19.17 1.72 -6.75
N LEU A 76 19.42 1.41 -8.03
CA LEU A 76 19.70 0.04 -8.49
C LEU A 76 20.97 -0.56 -7.87
N THR A 77 21.91 0.27 -7.45
CA THR A 77 23.17 -0.15 -6.82
C THR A 77 23.13 -0.08 -5.29
N ALA A 78 22.06 0.48 -4.71
CA ALA A 78 21.87 0.54 -3.28
C ALA A 78 21.62 -0.88 -2.74
N SER A 79 22.57 -1.42 -1.98
CA SER A 79 22.50 -2.79 -1.46
C SER A 79 22.11 -2.87 0.02
N LYS A 80 21.99 -1.72 0.70
CA LYS A 80 21.70 -1.67 2.13
C LYS A 80 20.21 -1.89 2.38
N GLY A 81 19.89 -2.83 3.27
CA GLY A 81 18.51 -3.04 3.73
C GLY A 81 17.61 -3.84 2.80
N ILE A 82 18.12 -4.29 1.64
CA ILE A 82 17.37 -5.14 0.69
C ILE A 82 16.87 -6.39 1.40
N LYS A 83 15.55 -6.61 1.36
CA LYS A 83 14.94 -7.81 1.94
C LYS A 83 15.25 -9.04 1.09
N THR A 84 15.53 -10.14 1.75
CA THR A 84 15.86 -11.41 1.10
C THR A 84 14.73 -12.41 1.29
N ILE A 85 14.41 -13.15 0.23
CA ILE A 85 13.45 -14.27 0.26
C ILE A 85 14.03 -15.45 -0.54
N LYS A 86 13.73 -16.66 -0.07
CA LYS A 86 14.14 -17.89 -0.76
C LYS A 86 13.12 -18.29 -1.81
N VAL A 87 13.59 -18.91 -2.89
CA VAL A 87 12.75 -19.30 -4.03
C VAL A 87 13.23 -20.63 -4.58
N HIS A 88 12.33 -21.62 -4.58
CA HIS A 88 12.52 -22.85 -5.36
C HIS A 88 12.20 -22.62 -6.85
N ALA A 89 12.83 -23.41 -7.72
CA ALA A 89 12.66 -23.26 -9.17
C ALA A 89 11.28 -23.72 -9.69
N ASP A 90 10.59 -24.59 -8.95
CA ASP A 90 9.26 -25.12 -9.24
C ASP A 90 8.11 -24.28 -8.63
N GLU A 91 8.44 -23.34 -7.75
CA GLU A 91 7.50 -22.39 -7.18
C GLU A 91 7.24 -21.20 -8.10
N THR A 92 6.27 -20.37 -7.70
CA THR A 92 6.01 -19.09 -8.34
C THR A 92 6.21 -17.95 -7.35
N VAL A 93 6.84 -16.88 -7.82
CA VAL A 93 7.05 -15.66 -7.04
C VAL A 93 5.98 -14.64 -7.42
N ARG A 94 5.21 -14.18 -6.43
CA ARG A 94 4.22 -13.11 -6.60
C ARG A 94 4.85 -11.78 -6.20
N PHE A 95 4.77 -10.80 -7.08
CA PHE A 95 5.15 -9.41 -6.83
C PHE A 95 3.88 -8.59 -6.75
N GLY A 96 3.70 -7.87 -5.65
CA GLY A 96 2.55 -7.01 -5.38
C GLY A 96 2.99 -5.57 -5.16
N VAL A 97 2.17 -4.64 -5.65
CA VAL A 97 2.33 -3.20 -5.49
C VAL A 97 1.01 -2.57 -5.07
N GLU A 98 1.09 -1.40 -4.47
CA GLU A 98 -0.08 -0.59 -4.16
C GLU A 98 -0.81 -0.11 -5.44
N PRO A 99 -2.13 0.15 -5.38
CA PRO A 99 -2.90 0.61 -6.54
C PRO A 99 -2.36 1.86 -7.24
N ASP A 100 -1.79 2.80 -6.49
CA ASP A 100 -1.24 4.04 -7.06
C ASP A 100 0.05 3.81 -7.88
N ILE A 101 0.84 2.79 -7.52
CA ILE A 101 1.94 2.28 -8.35
C ILE A 101 1.37 1.62 -9.61
N ALA A 102 0.36 0.76 -9.46
CA ALA A 102 -0.25 0.03 -10.58
C ALA A 102 -0.88 0.97 -11.62
N ASP A 103 -1.53 2.06 -11.21
CA ASP A 103 -2.18 3.01 -12.10
C ASP A 103 -1.18 3.74 -13.02
N LYS A 104 -0.02 4.11 -12.46
CA LYS A 104 1.10 4.70 -13.21
C LYS A 104 1.79 3.67 -14.12
N GLY A 105 1.71 2.39 -13.76
CA GLY A 105 2.41 1.29 -14.43
C GLY A 105 3.68 0.90 -13.67
N TRP A 106 4.11 -0.35 -13.84
CA TRP A 106 5.37 -0.81 -13.26
C TRP A 106 5.93 -2.04 -13.97
N ALA A 107 7.25 -2.21 -13.93
CA ALA A 107 7.94 -3.35 -14.52
C ALA A 107 8.85 -4.05 -13.50
N LEU A 108 9.11 -5.33 -13.74
CA LEU A 108 10.14 -6.10 -13.05
C LEU A 108 11.46 -5.98 -13.79
N LEU A 109 12.51 -5.70 -13.02
CA LEU A 109 13.89 -5.67 -13.48
C LEU A 109 14.67 -6.80 -12.81
N LEU A 110 15.32 -7.66 -13.57
CA LEU A 110 16.26 -8.66 -13.08
C LEU A 110 17.68 -8.12 -13.25
N ASN A 111 18.39 -7.92 -12.14
CA ASN A 111 19.72 -7.31 -12.12
C ASN A 111 19.76 -5.97 -12.91
N GLY A 112 18.67 -5.19 -12.80
CA GLY A 112 18.50 -3.91 -13.49
C GLY A 112 18.05 -3.98 -14.95
N GLN A 113 17.84 -5.16 -15.52
CA GLN A 113 17.32 -5.35 -16.88
C GLN A 113 15.83 -5.71 -16.87
N PRO A 114 14.99 -5.09 -17.69
CA PRO A 114 13.56 -5.39 -17.69
C PRO A 114 13.29 -6.83 -18.16
N ILE A 115 12.46 -7.54 -17.38
CA ILE A 115 11.96 -8.89 -17.72
C ILE A 115 10.45 -8.91 -17.97
N THR A 116 9.79 -7.77 -17.80
CA THR A 116 8.38 -7.56 -18.12
C THR A 116 8.19 -6.21 -18.78
N GLU A 117 7.22 -6.10 -19.68
CA GLU A 117 6.66 -4.80 -20.05
C GLU A 117 5.91 -4.14 -18.88
N PRO A 118 5.70 -2.82 -18.88
CA PRO A 118 4.96 -2.13 -17.84
C PRO A 118 3.54 -2.70 -17.66
N LEU A 119 3.23 -3.09 -16.43
CA LEU A 119 1.98 -3.69 -15.99
C LEU A 119 1.11 -2.66 -15.27
N LYS A 120 -0.21 -2.72 -15.48
CA LYS A 120 -1.20 -1.89 -14.76
C LYS A 120 -2.01 -2.63 -13.70
N ARG A 121 -1.59 -3.85 -13.35
CA ARG A 121 -2.23 -4.68 -12.33
C ARG A 121 -1.49 -4.54 -11.01
N THR A 122 -2.17 -4.69 -9.88
CA THR A 122 -1.56 -4.61 -8.54
C THR A 122 -0.66 -5.79 -8.19
N TYR A 123 -0.64 -6.85 -9.02
CA TYR A 123 0.30 -7.95 -8.83
C TYR A 123 0.59 -8.71 -10.12
N THR A 124 1.74 -9.36 -10.16
CA THR A 124 2.12 -10.34 -11.18
C THR A 124 2.74 -11.57 -10.52
N THR A 125 2.76 -12.67 -11.25
CA THR A 125 3.40 -13.91 -10.81
C THR A 125 4.38 -14.35 -11.88
N VAL A 126 5.58 -14.76 -11.46
CA VAL A 126 6.67 -15.20 -12.32
C VAL A 126 7.17 -16.57 -11.83
N PRO A 127 7.40 -17.55 -12.71
CA PRO A 127 8.00 -18.83 -12.31
C PRO A 127 9.38 -18.65 -11.68
N GLY A 128 9.66 -19.36 -10.58
CA GLY A 128 10.92 -19.28 -9.83
C GLY A 128 12.15 -19.55 -10.71
N SER A 129 12.02 -20.50 -11.64
CA SER A 129 13.07 -20.84 -12.62
C SER A 129 13.57 -19.66 -13.47
N VAL A 130 12.79 -18.59 -13.65
CA VAL A 130 13.24 -17.39 -14.40
C VAL A 130 14.39 -16.68 -13.68
N PHE A 131 14.36 -16.62 -12.35
CA PHE A 131 15.27 -15.83 -11.52
C PHE A 131 16.68 -16.41 -11.40
N PHE A 132 16.86 -17.66 -11.80
CA PHE A 132 18.15 -18.35 -11.74
C PHE A 132 18.58 -18.88 -13.12
N ASN A 133 17.95 -18.38 -14.19
CA ASN A 133 18.25 -18.74 -15.56
C ASN A 133 19.16 -17.69 -16.22
N GLN A 134 20.32 -18.15 -16.72
CA GLN A 134 21.34 -17.30 -17.35
C GLN A 134 20.84 -16.55 -18.58
N GLN A 135 19.83 -17.07 -19.29
CA GLN A 135 19.23 -16.39 -20.45
C GLN A 135 18.61 -15.03 -20.09
N TYR A 136 18.14 -14.89 -18.85
CA TYR A 136 17.56 -13.64 -18.34
C TYR A 136 18.59 -12.79 -17.57
N GLY A 137 19.86 -13.19 -17.54
CA GLY A 137 20.94 -12.45 -16.89
C GLY A 137 21.16 -12.80 -15.41
N ALA A 138 20.58 -13.89 -14.92
CA ALA A 138 20.88 -14.42 -13.58
C ALA A 138 22.24 -15.12 -13.53
N GLN A 139 22.96 -15.00 -12.41
CA GLN A 139 24.25 -15.64 -12.19
C GLN A 139 24.30 -16.24 -10.78
N GLY A 140 24.64 -17.53 -10.68
CA GLY A 140 24.72 -18.25 -9.41
C GLY A 140 23.36 -18.42 -8.71
N ASP A 141 23.40 -18.53 -7.39
CA ASP A 141 22.23 -18.85 -6.55
C ASP A 141 21.54 -17.61 -5.97
N SER A 142 21.84 -16.43 -6.49
CA SER A 142 21.19 -15.20 -6.03
C SER A 142 21.06 -14.16 -7.14
N THR A 143 19.94 -13.44 -7.11
CA THR A 143 19.67 -12.34 -8.03
C THR A 143 18.96 -11.21 -7.30
N THR A 144 19.11 -9.99 -7.81
CA THR A 144 18.30 -8.85 -7.37
C THR A 144 17.15 -8.66 -8.34
N VAL A 145 15.93 -8.64 -7.82
CA VAL A 145 14.75 -8.25 -8.57
C VAL A 145 14.29 -6.91 -8.06
N SER A 146 14.11 -5.95 -8.97
CA SER A 146 13.54 -4.65 -8.64
C SER A 146 12.18 -4.46 -9.29
N ILE A 147 11.27 -3.84 -8.58
CA ILE A 147 10.03 -3.27 -9.11
C ILE A 147 10.32 -1.81 -9.45
N ALA A 148 10.09 -1.41 -10.70
CA ALA A 148 10.24 -0.02 -11.14
C ALA A 148 8.86 0.56 -11.44
N LYS A 149 8.44 1.60 -10.72
CA LYS A 149 7.21 2.36 -11.01
C LYS A 149 7.44 3.26 -12.22
N GLY A 150 6.51 3.23 -13.17
CA GLY A 150 6.52 3.98 -14.40
C GLY A 150 6.57 3.08 -15.63
N ASP A 151 7.25 3.55 -16.66
CA ASP A 151 7.40 2.86 -17.95
C ASP A 151 8.87 2.64 -18.31
N ASN A 152 9.13 2.11 -19.50
CA ASN A 152 10.48 1.80 -19.97
C ASN A 152 11.38 3.04 -20.18
N GLN A 153 10.83 4.26 -20.11
CA GLN A 153 11.55 5.52 -20.29
C GLN A 153 11.63 6.35 -19.00
N LYS A 154 10.65 6.21 -18.10
CA LYS A 154 10.49 7.03 -16.90
C LYS A 154 10.28 6.16 -15.68
N ALA A 155 11.18 6.29 -14.71
CA ALA A 155 11.05 5.67 -13.40
C ALA A 155 10.66 6.72 -12.36
N TYR A 156 9.70 6.39 -11.51
CA TYR A 156 9.21 7.24 -10.40
C TYR A 156 9.51 6.64 -9.04
N GLY A 157 9.82 5.35 -9.01
CA GLY A 157 10.17 4.65 -7.78
C GLY A 157 10.82 3.31 -8.08
N LEU A 158 11.63 2.85 -7.13
CA LEU A 158 12.30 1.56 -7.20
C LEU A 158 12.22 0.85 -5.85
N TRP A 159 11.89 -0.44 -5.89
CA TRP A 159 11.90 -1.35 -4.75
C TRP A 159 12.70 -2.58 -5.13
N SER A 160 13.61 -3.03 -4.28
CA SER A 160 14.56 -4.08 -4.61
C SER A 160 14.50 -5.20 -3.58
N PHE A 161 14.53 -6.43 -4.09
CA PHE A 161 14.46 -7.65 -3.32
C PHE A 161 15.57 -8.58 -3.77
N LYS A 162 16.19 -9.25 -2.82
CA LYS A 162 17.17 -10.28 -3.10
C LYS A 162 16.47 -11.63 -3.09
N LEU A 163 16.52 -12.32 -4.21
CA LEU A 163 16.06 -13.71 -4.29
C LEU A 163 17.30 -14.60 -4.17
N THR A 164 17.19 -15.62 -3.33
CA THR A 164 18.21 -16.67 -3.20
C THR A 164 17.57 -17.99 -3.55
N LYS A 165 18.29 -18.79 -4.33
CA LYS A 165 17.83 -20.12 -4.71
C LYS A 165 17.70 -20.98 -3.46
N GLU A 166 16.60 -21.72 -3.38
CA GLU A 166 16.43 -22.80 -2.44
C GLU A 166 16.71 -24.13 -3.14
N ASP A 167 17.27 -25.08 -2.40
CA ASP A 167 17.81 -26.35 -2.92
C ASP A 167 16.74 -27.40 -3.18
#